data_AF-A0A7C6E448-F1
#
_entry.id   AF-A0A7C6E448-F1
#
_cell.length_a   1.000
_cell.length_b   1.000
_cell.length_c   1.000
_cell.angle_alpha   90.00
_cell.angle_beta   90.00
_cell.angle_gamma   90.00
#
_symmetry.space_group_name_H-M   'P 1'
#
loop_
_entity.id
_entity.type
_entity.pdbx_description
1 polymer ?
#
loop_
_entity_poly.entity_id
_entity_poly.type
_entity_poly.pdbx_seq_one_letter_code
_entity_poly.pdbx_strand_id
1 'polypeptide(L)'
;AGIGRGQLEVLDLRVRQRRAVAFRYREAFADLDGISLMPEAPYGLHTYWLSCFLIDEERFGCSRDELIRRLAEAGVESRPVWKPMHLQPLYAGCARYGGEVAEDLFRRGICLPSSSSLTEEDQQYVVGVIRRAAKRSRKAFVAGI
;
A
#
# COMPACT_ATOMS: atom_id res chain seq x y z
N ALA A 1 3.48 14.07 30.58
CA ALA A 1 3.18 14.05 29.13
C ALA A 1 4.09 15.02 28.34
N GLY A 2 5.42 14.84 28.38
CA GLY A 2 6.36 15.74 27.67
C GLY A 2 6.51 15.41 26.17
N ILE A 3 6.75 14.13 25.85
CA ILE A 3 6.92 13.63 24.47
C ILE A 3 5.69 13.93 23.61
N GLY A 4 4.49 13.69 24.14
CA GLY A 4 3.24 13.94 23.41
C GLY A 4 3.03 15.41 23.04
N ARG A 5 3.41 16.35 23.93
CA ARG A 5 3.31 17.78 23.64
C ARG A 5 4.24 18.20 22.49
N GLY A 6 5.48 17.72 22.50
CA GLY A 6 6.41 17.97 21.40
C GLY A 6 5.97 17.32 20.08
N GLN A 7 5.30 16.16 20.11
CA GLN A 7 4.74 15.56 18.89
C GLN A 7 3.56 16.37 18.32
N LEU A 8 2.74 16.96 19.18
CA LEU A 8 1.62 17.81 18.76
C LEU A 8 2.09 19.08 18.03
N GLU A 9 3.21 19.67 18.45
CA GLU A 9 3.79 20.86 17.81
C GLU A 9 4.19 20.63 16.34
N VAL A 10 4.52 19.40 15.96
CA VAL A 10 4.92 19.04 14.59
C VAL A 10 3.89 18.20 13.84
N LEU A 11 2.70 17.99 14.41
CA LEU A 11 1.68 17.08 13.88
C LEU A 11 1.34 17.40 12.42
N ASP A 12 1.06 18.66 12.10
CA ASP A 12 0.69 19.08 10.74
C ASP A 12 1.80 18.82 9.72
N LEU A 13 3.06 19.02 10.12
CA LEU A 13 4.21 18.68 9.30
C LEU A 13 4.27 17.17 9.05
N ARG A 14 4.09 16.35 10.08
CA ARG A 14 4.12 14.88 9.96
C ARG A 14 3.00 14.35 9.08
N VAL A 15 1.79 14.90 9.20
CA VAL A 15 0.66 14.56 8.34
C VAL A 15 0.94 14.94 6.88
N ARG A 16 1.48 16.15 6.62
CA ARG A 16 1.88 16.55 5.26
C ARG A 16 2.95 15.63 4.66
N GLN A 17 3.97 15.26 5.44
CA GLN A 17 5.03 14.34 4.98
C GLN A 17 4.46 12.97 4.61
N ARG A 18 3.55 12.41 5.42
CA ARG A 18 2.91 11.12 5.13
C ARG A 18 2.02 11.15 3.89
N ARG A 19 1.25 12.23 3.70
CA ARG A 19 0.49 12.47 2.46
C ARG A 19 1.39 12.52 1.23
N ALA A 20 2.50 13.27 1.31
CA ALA A 20 3.46 13.38 0.22
C ALA A 20 4.01 11.99 -0.17
N VAL A 21 4.37 11.16 0.81
CA VAL A 21 4.78 9.76 0.57
C VAL A 21 3.69 8.99 -0.17
N ALA A 22 2.45 8.97 0.32
CA ALA A 22 1.38 8.22 -0.34
C ALA A 22 1.11 8.69 -1.78
N PHE A 23 1.14 10.00 -2.04
CA PHE A 23 0.89 10.56 -3.36
C PHE A 23 2.04 10.35 -4.34
N ARG A 24 3.30 10.42 -3.90
CA ARG A 24 4.45 10.06 -4.75
C ARG A 24 4.39 8.60 -5.20
N TYR A 25 4.00 7.66 -4.31
CA TYR A 25 3.76 6.28 -4.73
C TYR A 25 2.64 6.18 -5.76
N ARG A 26 1.50 6.84 -5.50
CA ARG A 26 0.36 6.85 -6.44
C ARG A 26 0.78 7.34 -7.82
N GLU A 27 1.55 8.41 -7.90
CA GLU A 27 2.07 8.96 -9.16
C GLU A 27 3.07 8.01 -9.82
N ALA A 28 4.00 7.44 -9.06
CA ALA A 28 5.01 6.52 -9.57
C ALA A 28 4.45 5.21 -10.14
N PHE A 29 3.25 4.83 -9.73
CA PHE A 29 2.54 3.63 -10.17
C PHE A 29 1.38 3.90 -11.13
N ALA A 30 1.15 5.16 -11.54
CA ALA A 30 -0.01 5.54 -12.35
C ALA A 30 -0.07 4.86 -13.74
N ASP A 31 1.07 4.41 -14.26
CA ASP A 31 1.22 3.67 -15.52
C ASP A 31 1.27 2.14 -15.35
N LEU A 32 1.22 1.64 -14.12
CA LEU A 32 1.20 0.20 -13.83
C LEU A 32 -0.25 -0.28 -13.71
N ASP A 33 -0.58 -1.37 -14.39
CA ASP A 33 -1.88 -2.01 -14.23
C ASP A 33 -1.89 -2.91 -12.98
N GLY A 34 -3.04 -3.00 -12.33
CA GLY A 34 -3.26 -3.87 -11.17
C GLY A 34 -2.67 -3.42 -9.84
N ILE A 35 -2.17 -2.19 -9.70
CA ILE A 35 -1.80 -1.59 -8.42
C ILE A 35 -2.55 -0.27 -8.24
N SER A 36 -3.23 -0.10 -7.10
CA SER A 36 -4.03 1.11 -6.84
C SER A 36 -3.94 1.54 -5.39
N LEU A 37 -3.85 2.85 -5.14
CA LEU A 37 -3.93 3.39 -3.79
C LEU A 37 -5.35 3.20 -3.25
N MET A 38 -5.49 2.87 -1.97
CA MET A 38 -6.81 2.80 -1.33
C MET A 38 -7.57 4.13 -1.49
N PRO A 39 -8.86 4.09 -1.84
CA PRO A 39 -9.66 5.29 -2.10
C PRO A 39 -9.86 6.10 -0.81
N GLU A 40 -9.97 7.41 -0.98
CA GLU A 40 -10.32 8.34 0.10
C GLU A 40 -11.83 8.60 0.09
N ALA A 41 -12.44 8.65 1.28
CA ALA A 41 -13.85 8.99 1.41
C ALA A 41 -14.08 10.49 1.13
N PRO A 42 -15.16 10.88 0.42
CA PRO A 42 -15.37 12.27 -0.01
C PRO A 42 -15.66 13.24 1.14
N TYR A 43 -15.94 12.73 2.34
CA TYR A 43 -16.30 13.51 3.53
C TYR A 43 -15.16 13.64 4.54
N GLY A 44 -13.94 13.21 4.20
CA GLY A 44 -12.80 13.23 5.10
C GLY A 44 -11.48 13.43 4.40
N LEU A 45 -10.43 13.66 5.19
CA LEU A 45 -9.07 13.83 4.69
C LEU A 45 -8.14 12.84 5.39
N HIS A 46 -7.61 11.90 4.64
CA HIS A 46 -6.72 10.85 5.12
C HIS A 46 -5.40 11.47 5.60
N THR A 47 -4.90 10.99 6.74
CA THR A 47 -3.55 11.32 7.20
C THR A 47 -2.48 10.47 6.53
N TYR A 48 -2.88 9.39 5.87
CA TYR A 48 -2.00 8.35 5.31
C TYR A 48 -0.97 7.87 6.33
N TRP A 49 -1.43 7.57 7.56
CA TRP A 49 -0.61 6.85 8.54
C TRP A 49 0.07 5.62 7.91
N LEU A 50 -0.65 4.92 7.03
CA LEU A 50 -0.10 3.91 6.14
C LEU A 50 -0.49 4.24 4.69
N SER A 51 0.45 4.01 3.78
CA SER A 51 0.26 4.01 2.33
C SER A 51 -0.19 2.61 1.93
N CYS A 52 -1.51 2.41 1.92
CA CYS A 52 -2.13 1.14 1.61
C CYS A 52 -2.53 1.07 0.13
N PHE A 53 -2.12 0.00 -0.54
CA PHE A 53 -2.44 -0.27 -1.94
C PHE A 53 -3.20 -1.59 -2.07
N LEU A 54 -3.98 -1.75 -3.14
CA LEU A 54 -4.57 -3.01 -3.56
C LEU A 54 -3.81 -3.55 -4.78
N ILE A 55 -3.49 -4.84 -4.74
CA ILE A 55 -2.88 -5.59 -5.84
C ILE A 55 -3.93 -6.49 -6.49
N ASP A 56 -4.20 -6.26 -7.77
CA ASP A 56 -4.87 -7.20 -8.66
C ASP A 56 -3.80 -8.10 -9.29
N GLU A 57 -3.72 -9.33 -8.82
CA GLU A 57 -2.69 -10.28 -9.22
C GLU A 57 -2.70 -10.60 -10.72
N GLU A 58 -3.88 -10.66 -11.34
CA GLU A 58 -3.98 -10.98 -12.76
C GLU A 58 -3.41 -9.84 -13.60
N ARG A 59 -3.76 -8.59 -13.26
CA ARG A 59 -3.30 -7.41 -13.99
C ARG A 59 -1.86 -7.03 -13.67
N PHE A 60 -1.51 -7.01 -12.38
CA PHE A 60 -0.17 -6.68 -11.90
C PHE A 60 0.83 -7.77 -12.27
N GLY A 61 0.40 -9.03 -12.26
CA GLY A 61 1.19 -10.20 -12.62
C GLY A 61 2.03 -10.81 -11.52
N CYS A 62 1.77 -10.40 -10.28
CA CYS A 62 2.42 -10.89 -9.08
C CYS A 62 1.40 -10.80 -7.95
N SER A 63 1.31 -11.84 -7.11
CA SER A 63 0.41 -11.82 -5.96
C SER A 63 0.89 -10.81 -4.91
N ARG A 64 -0.02 -10.36 -4.04
CA ARG A 64 0.33 -9.48 -2.92
C ARG A 64 1.42 -10.11 -2.02
N ASP A 65 1.28 -11.40 -1.71
CA ASP A 65 2.23 -12.11 -0.83
C ASP A 65 3.58 -12.34 -1.50
N GLU A 66 3.62 -12.59 -2.81
CA GLU A 66 4.86 -12.64 -3.58
C GLU A 66 5.55 -11.26 -3.63
N LEU A 67 4.79 -10.18 -3.80
CA LEU A 67 5.34 -8.83 -3.75
C LEU A 67 5.97 -8.50 -2.40
N ILE A 68 5.33 -8.90 -1.29
CA ILE A 68 5.91 -8.77 0.06
C ILE A 68 7.22 -9.54 0.18
N ARG A 69 7.29 -10.78 -0.32
CA ARG A 69 8.54 -11.57 -0.29
C ARG A 69 9.66 -10.88 -1.09
N ARG A 70 9.37 -10.42 -2.30
CA ARG A 70 10.34 -9.69 -3.14
C ARG A 70 10.82 -8.39 -2.50
N LEU A 71 9.93 -7.66 -1.81
CA LEU A 71 10.29 -6.47 -1.04
C LEU A 71 11.21 -6.83 0.13
N ALA A 72 10.87 -7.88 0.89
CA ALA A 72 11.70 -8.36 1.99
C ALA A 72 13.09 -8.82 1.54
N GLU A 73 13.20 -9.56 0.43
CA GLU A 73 14.47 -9.94 -0.22
C GLU A 73 15.32 -8.73 -0.62
N ALA A 74 14.66 -7.61 -0.95
CA ALA A 74 15.32 -6.33 -1.26
C ALA A 74 15.58 -5.45 -0.01
N GLY A 75 15.35 -5.96 1.20
CA GLY A 75 15.53 -5.20 2.45
C GLY A 75 14.43 -4.16 2.73
N VAL A 76 13.29 -4.25 2.04
CA VAL A 76 12.16 -3.34 2.21
C VAL A 76 11.07 -4.01 3.03
N GLU A 77 10.80 -3.47 4.22
CA GLU A 77 9.68 -3.94 5.03
C GLU A 77 8.33 -3.56 4.37
N SER A 78 7.45 -4.55 4.25
CA SER A 78 6.06 -4.37 3.87
C SER A 78 5.20 -5.42 4.56
N ARG A 79 3.89 -5.21 4.59
CA ARG A 79 2.97 -6.14 5.27
C ARG A 79 1.59 -6.16 4.62
N PRO A 80 0.80 -7.23 4.79
CA PRO A 80 -0.62 -7.21 4.48
C PRO A 80 -1.35 -6.08 5.21
N VAL A 81 -2.52 -5.68 4.72
CA VAL A 81 -3.50 -5.02 5.59
C VAL A 81 -3.96 -5.99 6.69
N TRP A 82 -4.74 -5.51 7.67
CA TRP A 82 -5.09 -6.33 8.83
C TRP A 82 -5.87 -7.59 8.47
N LYS A 83 -5.47 -8.71 9.09
CA LYS A 83 -6.21 -9.96 9.01
C LYS A 83 -7.59 -9.79 9.68
N PRO A 84 -8.69 -10.03 8.98
CA PRO A 84 -10.04 -9.93 9.53
C PRO A 84 -10.20 -10.81 10.76
N MET A 85 -10.97 -10.34 11.75
CA MET A 85 -11.14 -11.00 13.04
C MET A 85 -11.57 -12.46 12.88
N HIS A 86 -12.56 -12.72 12.03
CA HIS A 86 -13.10 -14.07 11.78
C HIS A 86 -12.12 -15.02 11.08
N LEU A 87 -11.02 -14.53 10.51
CA LEU A 87 -9.95 -15.38 9.97
C LEU A 87 -8.87 -15.71 11.01
N GLN A 88 -8.89 -15.09 12.19
CA GLN A 88 -7.93 -15.40 13.23
C GLN A 88 -8.36 -16.65 14.00
N PRO A 89 -7.43 -17.57 14.33
CA PRO A 89 -7.77 -18.82 15.01
C PRO A 89 -8.56 -18.64 16.31
N LEU A 90 -8.30 -17.55 17.04
CA LEU A 90 -9.00 -17.19 18.27
C LEU A 90 -10.53 -17.06 18.09
N TYR A 91 -11.00 -16.68 16.91
CA TYR A 91 -12.42 -16.42 16.62
C TYR A 91 -13.08 -17.50 15.77
N ALA A 92 -12.43 -18.65 15.54
CA ALA A 92 -12.94 -19.69 14.64
C ALA A 92 -14.31 -20.26 15.03
N GLY A 93 -14.66 -20.24 16.32
CA GLY A 93 -15.96 -20.71 16.85
C GLY A 93 -16.98 -19.60 17.11
N CYS A 94 -16.67 -18.35 16.78
CA CYS A 94 -17.56 -17.21 17.03
C CYS A 94 -18.57 -17.03 15.89
N ALA A 95 -19.76 -16.52 16.20
CA ALA A 95 -20.72 -16.13 15.17
C ALA A 95 -20.13 -15.01 14.27
N ARG A 96 -20.38 -15.11 12.97
CA ARG A 96 -19.93 -14.15 11.95
C ARG A 96 -21.10 -13.79 11.04
N TYR A 97 -21.20 -12.51 10.69
CA TYR A 97 -22.15 -12.00 9.70
C TYR A 97 -21.40 -11.24 8.61
N GLY A 98 -21.43 -11.75 7.38
CA GLY A 98 -20.61 -11.24 6.27
C GLY A 98 -19.11 -11.30 6.55
N GLY A 99 -18.31 -10.55 5.79
CA GLY A 99 -16.86 -10.45 5.97
C GLY A 99 -16.05 -10.71 4.70
N GLU A 100 -16.71 -11.04 3.60
CA GLU A 100 -16.16 -11.30 2.28
C GLU A 100 -15.34 -10.11 1.76
N VAL A 101 -15.83 -8.88 1.99
CA VAL A 101 -15.10 -7.66 1.64
C VAL A 101 -13.80 -7.53 2.46
N ALA A 102 -13.84 -7.84 3.75
CA ALA A 102 -12.65 -7.77 4.60
C ALA A 102 -11.62 -8.83 4.20
N GLU A 103 -12.08 -10.03 3.82
CA GLU A 103 -11.22 -11.09 3.28
C GLU A 103 -10.56 -10.70 1.96
N ASP A 104 -11.33 -10.11 1.04
CA ASP A 104 -10.80 -9.66 -0.25
C ASP A 104 -9.77 -8.53 -0.06
N LEU A 105 -10.07 -7.55 0.79
CA LEU A 105 -9.12 -6.49 1.14
C LEU A 105 -7.86 -7.07 1.80
N PHE A 106 -8.00 -8.06 2.68
CA PHE A 106 -6.85 -8.73 3.29
C PHE A 106 -6.02 -9.54 2.30
N ARG A 107 -6.64 -10.15 1.29
CA ARG A 107 -5.94 -10.89 0.24
C ARG A 107 -5.14 -9.97 -0.67
N ARG A 108 -5.70 -8.82 -1.05
CA ARG A 108 -5.12 -7.92 -2.06
C ARG A 108 -4.34 -6.74 -1.48
N GLY A 109 -4.58 -6.37 -0.22
CA GLY A 109 -4.09 -5.12 0.36
C GLY A 109 -2.67 -5.20 0.91
N ILE A 110 -1.79 -4.28 0.53
CA ILE A 110 -0.42 -4.17 1.03
C ILE A 110 -0.17 -2.79 1.65
N CYS A 111 0.52 -2.77 2.79
CA CYS A 111 1.06 -1.56 3.40
C CYS A 111 2.51 -1.38 2.93
N LEU A 112 2.80 -0.25 2.28
CA LEU A 112 4.17 0.15 1.90
C LEU A 112 4.84 1.03 2.98
N PRO A 113 6.17 1.17 2.98
CA PRO A 113 6.87 2.10 3.88
C PRO A 113 6.26 3.50 3.83
N SER A 114 5.92 4.04 5.01
CA SER A 114 5.10 5.26 5.14
C SER A 114 5.60 6.23 6.20
N SER A 115 6.87 6.11 6.61
CA SER A 115 7.44 6.98 7.63
C SER A 115 7.45 8.44 7.16
N SER A 116 7.20 9.37 8.08
CA SER A 116 7.41 10.80 7.83
C SER A 116 8.89 11.18 7.61
N SER A 117 9.81 10.25 7.88
CA SER A 117 11.25 10.38 7.61
C SER A 117 11.70 9.65 6.35
N LEU A 118 10.78 9.02 5.60
CA LEU A 118 11.13 8.31 4.37
C LEU A 118 11.59 9.33 3.32
N THR A 119 12.83 9.19 2.84
CA THR A 119 13.40 10.09 1.83
C THR A 119 12.81 9.77 0.45
N GLU A 120 13.03 10.68 -0.50
CA GLU A 120 12.61 10.43 -1.88
C GLU A 120 13.45 9.34 -2.53
N GLU A 121 14.74 9.26 -2.19
CA GLU A 121 15.65 8.21 -2.65
C GLU A 121 15.22 6.83 -2.14
N ASP A 122 14.90 6.71 -0.85
CA ASP A 122 14.37 5.47 -0.27
C ASP A 122 13.07 5.09 -0.98
N GLN A 123 12.19 6.06 -1.20
CA GLN A 123 10.92 5.83 -1.89
C GLN A 123 11.12 5.38 -3.34
N GLN A 124 12.06 5.96 -4.07
CA GLN A 124 12.44 5.56 -5.43
C GLN A 124 12.99 4.13 -5.46
N TYR A 125 13.76 3.74 -4.44
CA TYR A 125 14.23 2.35 -4.31
C TYR A 125 13.05 1.38 -4.18
N VAL A 126 12.10 1.66 -3.27
CA VAL A 126 10.88 0.86 -3.11
C VAL A 126 10.09 0.78 -4.42
N VAL A 127 9.88 1.92 -5.08
CA VAL A 127 9.21 2.01 -6.39
C VAL A 127 9.90 1.12 -7.43
N GLY A 128 11.23 1.15 -7.49
CA GLY A 128 12.02 0.34 -8.40
C GLY A 128 11.85 -1.17 -8.17
N VAL A 129 11.80 -1.61 -6.91
CA VAL A 129 11.53 -3.03 -6.57
C VAL A 129 10.13 -3.44 -7.04
N ILE A 130 9.10 -2.63 -6.76
CA ILE A 130 7.71 -2.92 -7.14
C ILE A 130 7.56 -2.98 -8.66
N ARG A 131 8.18 -2.03 -9.38
CA ARG A 131 8.16 -2.00 -10.85
C ARG A 131 8.78 -3.23 -11.49
N ARG A 132 9.85 -3.79 -10.90
CA ARG A 132 10.46 -5.04 -11.38
C ARG A 132 9.57 -6.25 -11.15
N ALA A 133 8.62 -6.18 -10.21
CA ALA A 133 7.65 -7.24 -9.97
C ALA A 133 6.43 -7.17 -10.91
N ALA A 134 6.11 -5.99 -11.45
CA ALA A 134 5.00 -5.81 -12.36
C ALA A 134 5.22 -6.53 -13.71
N LYS A 135 4.14 -7.05 -14.30
CA LYS A 135 4.12 -7.55 -15.68
C LYS A 135 4.65 -6.47 -16.62
N ARG A 136 5.57 -6.86 -17.51
CA ARG A 136 6.00 -5.98 -18.60
C ARG A 136 4.79 -5.68 -19.48
N SER A 137 4.36 -4.43 -19.51
CA SER A 137 3.27 -4.00 -20.37
C SER A 137 3.68 -4.21 -21.84
N ARG A 138 3.02 -5.14 -22.53
CA ARG A 138 3.03 -5.18 -24.00
C ARG A 138 2.18 -4.03 -24.48
N LYS A 139 2.69 -2.79 -24.47
CA LYS A 139 2.09 -1.76 -25.32
C LYS A 139 2.31 -2.23 -26.76
N ALA A 140 1.26 -2.74 -27.38
CA ALA A 140 1.23 -2.92 -28.81
C ALA A 140 1.53 -1.56 -29.42
N PHE A 141 2.68 -1.46 -30.08
CA PHE A 141 2.97 -0.37 -30.99
C PHE A 141 1.93 -0.47 -32.10
N VAL A 142 0.84 0.29 -31.98
CA VAL A 142 -0.06 0.53 -33.10
C VAL A 142 0.72 1.46 -34.02
N ALA A 143 1.45 0.86 -34.97
CA ALA A 143 1.98 1.57 -36.11
C ALA A 143 0.80 2.23 -36.82
N GLY A 144 0.88 3.55 -36.98
CA GLY A 144 -0.14 4.34 -37.65
C GLY A 144 -0.49 3.78 -39.03
N ILE A 145 -1.78 3.77 -39.32
CA ILE A 145 -2.33 3.90 -40.67
C ILE A 145 -2.85 5.32 -40.77
#